data_AF-W4V7P2-F1
#
_entry.id   AF-W4V7P2-F1
#
_cell.length_a   1.000
_cell.length_b   1.000
_cell.length_c   1.000
_cell.angle_alpha   90.00
_cell.angle_beta   90.00
_cell.angle_gamma   90.00
#
_symmetry.space_group_name_H-M   'P 1'
#
loop_
_entity.id
_entity.type
_entity.pdbx_description
1 polymer ?
#
loop_
_entity_poly.entity_id
_entity_poly.type
_entity_poly.pdbx_seq_one_letter_code
_entity_poly.pdbx_strand_id
1 'polypeptide(L)'
;MILATGTYLKGKIIIGDVSYSGGPDGLFPANKLSDSLKEMGIELLRFKTGTPARVNRRSVDFSKMEEQPGDEIIVPFSFENDEIKKEQVSCYLTYTTSETHRIIRENLHRSALFGGLIEGIVLDIVLL
;
A
#
# COMPACT_ATOMS: atom_id res chain seq x y z
N MET A 1 15.73 -6.41 -23.24
CA MET A 1 14.46 -6.72 -22.55
C MET A 1 14.38 -5.86 -21.30
N ILE A 2 13.22 -5.25 -21.03
CA ILE A 2 12.99 -4.48 -19.79
C ILE A 2 11.93 -5.22 -18.99
N LEU A 3 12.19 -5.48 -17.70
CA LEU A 3 11.27 -6.16 -16.79
C LEU A 3 10.74 -5.13 -15.77
N ALA A 4 9.45 -4.83 -15.82
CA ALA A 4 8.76 -3.90 -14.92
C ALA A 4 7.65 -4.65 -14.14
N THR A 5 8.05 -5.63 -13.33
CA THR A 5 7.15 -6.63 -12.74
C THR A 5 6.42 -6.17 -11.47
N GLY A 6 6.73 -4.98 -10.95
CA GLY A 6 6.09 -4.44 -9.74
C GLY A 6 6.15 -5.42 -8.56
N THR A 7 5.01 -5.65 -7.92
CA THR A 7 4.86 -6.53 -6.75
C THR A 7 4.48 -7.98 -7.09
N TYR A 8 4.58 -8.40 -8.36
CA TYR A 8 4.08 -9.71 -8.81
C TYR A 8 5.07 -10.87 -8.62
N LEU A 9 6.40 -10.63 -8.64
CA LEU A 9 7.39 -11.71 -8.55
C LEU A 9 7.32 -12.41 -7.19
N LYS A 10 6.91 -13.69 -7.18
CA LYS A 10 6.59 -14.48 -5.98
C LYS A 10 5.85 -13.67 -4.91
N GLY A 11 4.88 -12.87 -5.35
CA GLY A 11 4.04 -12.03 -4.50
C GLY A 11 3.32 -12.84 -3.43
N LYS A 12 3.25 -12.29 -2.22
CA LYS A 12 2.59 -12.90 -1.07
C LYS A 12 1.79 -11.83 -0.33
N ILE A 13 0.51 -12.08 -0.12
CA ILE A 13 -0.36 -11.25 0.71
C ILE A 13 -0.29 -11.77 2.15
N ILE A 14 -0.28 -10.86 3.11
CA ILE A 14 -0.21 -11.19 4.54
C ILE A 14 -1.18 -10.30 5.31
N ILE A 15 -2.12 -10.92 6.02
CA ILE A 15 -3.16 -10.24 6.80
C ILE A 15 -3.25 -10.96 8.15
N GLY A 16 -2.69 -10.34 9.19
CA GLY A 16 -2.57 -10.98 10.50
C GLY A 16 -1.74 -12.27 10.40
N ASP A 17 -2.34 -13.38 10.82
CA ASP A 17 -1.81 -14.75 10.75
C ASP A 17 -2.07 -15.45 9.40
N VAL A 18 -2.89 -14.85 8.54
CA VAL A 18 -3.21 -15.41 7.22
C VAL A 18 -2.17 -14.97 6.20
N SER A 19 -1.68 -15.93 5.41
CA SER A 19 -0.75 -15.65 4.32
C SER A 19 -0.98 -16.55 3.11
N TYR A 20 -1.02 -15.96 1.92
CA TYR A 20 -1.26 -16.67 0.67
C TYR A 20 -0.50 -16.05 -0.50
N SER A 21 -0.28 -16.85 -1.55
CA SER A 21 0.35 -16.40 -2.78
C SER A 21 -0.64 -15.52 -3.54
N GLY A 22 -0.24 -14.29 -3.85
CA GLY A 22 -1.11 -13.30 -4.47
C GLY A 22 -0.32 -12.11 -5.01
N GLY A 23 -0.78 -11.59 -6.14
CA GLY A 23 -0.42 -10.28 -6.67
C GLY A 23 -1.40 -9.21 -6.17
N PRO A 24 -1.21 -7.95 -6.62
CA PRO A 24 -2.14 -6.86 -6.30
C PRO A 24 -3.54 -7.15 -6.86
N ASP A 25 -4.56 -6.61 -6.20
CA ASP A 25 -5.98 -6.65 -6.61
C ASP A 25 -6.54 -8.05 -6.90
N GLY A 26 -6.06 -9.07 -6.18
CA GLY A 26 -6.56 -10.45 -6.30
C GLY A 26 -6.00 -11.22 -7.51
N LEU A 27 -5.02 -10.65 -8.21
CA LEU A 27 -4.37 -11.31 -9.35
C LEU A 27 -3.35 -12.36 -8.89
N PHE A 28 -2.98 -13.27 -9.79
CA PHE A 28 -1.99 -14.30 -9.50
C PHE A 28 -0.55 -13.75 -9.61
N PRO A 29 0.39 -14.22 -8.76
CA PRO A 29 1.78 -13.81 -8.83
C PRO A 29 2.56 -14.52 -9.94
N ALA A 30 3.62 -13.87 -10.41
CA ALA A 30 4.49 -14.37 -11.48
C ALA A 30 5.57 -15.33 -10.93
N ASN A 31 5.16 -16.52 -10.50
CA ASN A 31 6.06 -17.48 -9.85
C ASN A 31 7.15 -18.02 -10.80
N LYS A 32 6.76 -18.46 -12.01
CA LYS A 32 7.68 -19.08 -12.98
C LYS A 32 8.76 -18.12 -13.48
N LEU A 33 8.43 -16.84 -13.62
CA LEU A 33 9.41 -15.83 -14.02
C LEU A 33 10.49 -15.66 -12.96
N SER A 34 10.11 -15.65 -11.68
CA SER A 34 11.10 -15.61 -10.59
C SER A 34 12.01 -16.84 -10.57
N ASP A 35 11.48 -18.03 -10.88
CA ASP A 35 12.28 -19.25 -10.94
C ASP A 35 13.30 -19.19 -12.08
N SER A 36 12.87 -18.76 -13.27
CA SER A 36 13.76 -18.59 -14.42
C SER A 36 14.86 -17.55 -14.17
N LEU A 37 14.56 -16.43 -13.51
CA LEU A 37 15.57 -15.43 -13.14
C LEU A 37 16.63 -16.00 -12.19
N LYS A 38 16.22 -16.84 -11.22
CA LYS A 38 17.15 -17.53 -10.31
C LYS A 38 18.02 -18.54 -11.03
N GLU A 39 17.45 -19.31 -11.96
CA GLU A 39 18.20 -20.27 -12.79
C GLU A 39 19.29 -19.58 -13.64
N MET A 40 19.05 -18.32 -14.03
CA MET A 40 20.04 -17.47 -14.72
C MET A 40 21.10 -16.88 -13.79
N GLY A 41 21.09 -17.20 -12.50
CA GLY A 41 22.05 -16.70 -11.51
C GLY A 41 21.74 -15.30 -10.97
N ILE A 42 20.53 -14.78 -11.19
CA ILE A 42 20.11 -13.48 -10.64
C ILE A 42 19.66 -13.68 -9.19
N GLU A 43 20.29 -12.94 -8.27
CA GLU A 43 19.88 -12.89 -6.88
C GLU A 43 18.56 -12.10 -6.75
N LEU A 44 17.57 -12.70 -6.08
CA LEU A 44 16.27 -12.07 -5.82
C LEU A 44 16.07 -11.87 -4.32
N LEU A 45 15.86 -10.60 -3.93
CA LEU A 45 15.53 -10.21 -2.55
C LEU A 45 14.01 -10.09 -2.37
N ARG A 46 13.56 -10.15 -1.10
CA ARG A 46 12.15 -9.92 -0.73
C ARG A 46 12.00 -8.59 -0.02
N PHE A 47 11.23 -7.72 -0.66
CA PHE A 47 10.76 -6.48 -0.06
C PHE A 47 9.33 -6.61 0.43
N LYS A 48 8.99 -5.77 1.40
CA LYS A 48 7.65 -5.66 1.93
C LYS A 48 7.17 -4.22 1.91
N THR A 49 5.91 -4.06 1.54
CA THR A 49 5.15 -2.81 1.65
C THR A 49 3.81 -3.08 2.34
N GLY A 50 3.27 -2.05 3.00
CA GLY A 50 1.95 -2.07 3.62
C GLY A 50 0.95 -1.28 2.80
N THR A 51 -0.34 -1.52 3.04
CA THR A 51 -1.40 -0.75 2.40
C THR A 51 -2.59 -0.69 3.36
N PRO A 52 -3.22 0.48 3.57
CA PRO A 52 -4.35 0.60 4.47
C PRO A 52 -5.60 -0.11 3.95
N ALA A 53 -6.51 -0.41 4.88
CA ALA A 53 -7.84 -0.91 4.55
C ALA A 53 -8.64 0.16 3.78
N ARG A 54 -9.53 -0.28 2.89
CA ARG A 54 -10.46 0.62 2.18
C ARG A 54 -11.76 0.67 2.96
N VAL A 55 -12.27 1.87 3.17
CA VAL A 55 -13.48 2.11 3.97
C VAL A 55 -14.59 2.62 3.05
N ASN A 56 -15.82 2.21 3.32
CA ASN A 56 -16.99 2.70 2.60
C ASN A 56 -17.27 4.16 3.00
N ARG A 57 -17.31 5.08 2.04
CA ARG A 57 -17.60 6.51 2.28
C ARG A 57 -18.87 6.73 3.11
N ARG A 58 -19.91 5.91 2.91
CA ARG A 58 -21.20 6.07 3.60
C ARG A 58 -21.16 5.75 5.09
N SER A 59 -20.10 5.07 5.56
CA SER A 59 -19.93 4.74 6.99
C SER A 59 -19.02 5.74 7.72
N VAL A 60 -18.65 6.85 7.08
CA VAL A 60 -17.72 7.85 7.64
C VAL A 60 -18.49 9.12 7.99
N ASP A 61 -18.27 9.62 9.21
CA ASP A 61 -18.81 10.88 9.69
C ASP A 61 -17.83 12.02 9.40
N PHE A 62 -18.00 12.66 8.24
CA PHE A 62 -17.15 13.76 7.78
C PHE A 62 -17.30 15.04 8.60
N SER A 63 -18.39 15.21 9.36
CA SER A 63 -18.63 16.41 10.17
C SER A 63 -17.63 16.59 11.32
N LYS A 64 -16.90 15.52 11.65
CA LYS A 64 -15.88 15.48 12.71
C LYS A 64 -14.46 15.56 12.18
N MET A 65 -14.28 15.77 10.88
CA MET A 65 -12.98 15.81 10.21
C MET A 65 -12.72 17.21 9.68
N GLU A 66 -11.44 17.52 9.47
CA GLU A 66 -11.02 18.76 8.82
C GLU A 66 -10.95 18.54 7.31
N GLU A 67 -11.73 19.31 6.56
CA GLU A 67 -11.71 19.25 5.09
C GLU A 67 -10.40 19.87 4.55
N GLN A 68 -9.78 19.18 3.61
CA GLN A 68 -8.57 19.60 2.91
C GLN A 68 -8.88 19.67 1.42
N PRO A 69 -9.34 20.83 0.91
CA PRO A 69 -9.59 21.01 -0.51
C PRO A 69 -8.28 20.97 -1.31
N GLY A 70 -8.38 20.68 -2.60
CA GLY A 70 -7.25 20.83 -3.51
C GLY A 70 -6.88 22.31 -3.72
N ASP A 71 -5.71 22.55 -4.32
CA ASP A 71 -5.22 23.90 -4.59
C ASP A 71 -6.18 24.67 -5.51
N GLU A 72 -6.31 25.98 -5.30
CA GLU A 72 -7.15 26.84 -6.13
C GLU A 72 -6.67 26.89 -7.59
N ILE A 73 -5.35 26.84 -7.80
CA ILE A 73 -4.71 26.81 -9.11
C ILE A 73 -4.23 25.39 -9.37
N ILE A 74 -4.89 24.69 -10.30
CA ILE A 74 -4.49 23.34 -10.70
C ILE A 74 -3.27 23.44 -11.61
N VAL A 75 -2.12 22.99 -11.13
CA VAL A 75 -0.90 22.89 -11.93
C VAL A 75 -0.90 21.54 -12.68
N PRO A 76 -0.91 21.54 -14.02
CA PRO A 76 -0.81 20.30 -14.78
C PRO A 76 0.53 19.61 -14.54
N PHE A 77 0.50 18.28 -14.40
CA PHE A 77 1.72 17.48 -14.29
C PHE A 77 2.52 17.44 -15.61
N SER A 78 1.84 17.56 -16.76
CA SER A 78 2.46 17.54 -18.09
C SER A 78 2.61 18.97 -18.63
N PHE A 79 3.76 19.27 -19.23
CA PHE A 79 3.98 20.53 -19.95
C PHE A 79 3.18 20.67 -21.25
N GLU A 80 2.59 19.57 -21.75
CA GLU A 80 1.74 19.59 -22.94
C GLU A 80 0.31 20.09 -22.64
N ASN A 81 -0.04 20.21 -21.36
CA ASN A 81 -1.33 20.72 -20.93
C ASN A 81 -1.17 22.13 -20.39
N ASP A 82 -1.73 23.11 -21.08
CA ASP A 82 -1.73 24.51 -20.62
C ASP A 82 -2.68 24.72 -19.43
N GLU A 83 -3.78 23.97 -19.36
CA GLU A 83 -4.74 24.01 -18.25
C GLU A 83 -5.39 22.64 -18.00
N ILE A 84 -5.83 22.39 -16.76
CA ILE A 84 -6.67 21.25 -16.40
C ILE A 84 -7.96 21.78 -15.79
N LYS A 85 -9.10 21.50 -16.44
CA LYS A 85 -10.44 21.73 -15.91
C LYS A 85 -11.01 20.41 -15.41
N LYS A 86 -10.80 20.13 -14.13
CA LYS A 86 -11.34 18.93 -13.48
C LYS A 86 -11.99 19.31 -12.15
N GLU A 87 -13.13 18.70 -11.86
CA GLU A 87 -13.74 18.77 -10.54
C GLU A 87 -12.78 18.16 -9.51
N GLN A 88 -12.35 18.97 -8.54
CA GLN A 88 -11.52 18.52 -7.43
C GLN A 88 -12.40 17.97 -6.32
N VAL A 89 -11.94 16.89 -5.69
CA VAL A 89 -12.59 16.30 -4.51
C VAL A 89 -11.72 16.57 -3.30
N SER A 90 -12.34 16.95 -2.18
CA SER A 90 -11.61 17.21 -0.94
C SER A 90 -11.12 15.92 -0.28
N CYS A 91 -9.94 16.00 0.31
CA CYS A 91 -9.46 15.06 1.30
C CYS A 91 -9.98 15.46 2.69
N TYR A 92 -9.85 14.57 3.67
CA TYR A 92 -10.29 14.82 5.04
C TYR A 92 -9.25 14.35 6.03
N LEU A 93 -8.84 15.24 6.93
CA LEU A 93 -7.83 15.00 7.94
C LEU A 93 -8.48 14.58 9.26
N THR A 94 -7.90 13.55 9.88
CA THR A 94 -8.30 13.04 11.18
C THR A 94 -7.08 12.44 11.89
N TYR A 95 -7.22 12.15 13.18
CA TYR A 95 -6.10 11.72 14.02
C TYR A 95 -6.46 10.47 14.81
N THR A 96 -5.44 9.63 15.04
CA THR A 96 -5.56 8.51 15.97
C THR A 96 -5.61 9.00 17.41
N THR A 97 -6.25 8.22 18.27
CA THR A 97 -6.36 8.52 19.70
C THR A 97 -5.48 7.57 20.53
N SER A 98 -5.30 7.88 21.81
CA SER A 98 -4.65 6.98 22.78
C SER A 98 -5.32 5.60 22.83
N GLU A 99 -6.65 5.57 22.66
CA GLU A 99 -7.42 4.33 22.59
C GLU A 99 -7.08 3.52 21.33
N THR A 100 -6.90 4.17 20.19
CA THR A 100 -6.44 3.52 18.96
C THR A 100 -5.07 2.86 19.18
N HIS A 101 -4.14 3.57 19.84
CA HIS A 101 -2.82 3.03 20.15
C HIS A 101 -2.88 1.86 21.12
N ARG A 102 -3.77 1.91 22.13
CA ARG A 102 -3.99 0.80 23.07
C ARG A 102 -4.43 -0.46 22.34
N ILE A 103 -5.45 -0.36 21.48
CA ILE A 103 -5.96 -1.48 20.68
C ILE A 103 -4.86 -2.08 19.80
N ILE A 104 -4.05 -1.24 19.12
CA ILE A 104 -2.94 -1.70 18.29
C ILE A 104 -1.93 -2.47 19.15
N ARG A 105 -1.50 -1.92 20.29
CA ARG A 105 -0.50 -2.55 21.19
C ARG A 105 -0.96 -3.90 21.71
N GLU A 106 -2.22 -4.01 22.13
CA GLU A 106 -2.81 -5.28 22.60
C GLU A 106 -2.81 -6.37 21.52
N ASN A 107 -2.88 -5.97 20.25
CA ASN A 107 -2.96 -6.89 19.10
C ASN A 107 -1.64 -7.03 18.31
N LEU A 108 -0.54 -6.43 18.76
CA LEU A 108 0.75 -6.50 18.04
C LEU A 108 1.24 -7.93 17.81
N HIS A 109 0.93 -8.85 18.74
CA HIS A 109 1.26 -10.27 18.63
C HIS A 109 0.63 -10.97 17.41
N ARG A 110 -0.45 -10.40 16.85
CA ARG A 110 -1.12 -10.89 15.64
C ARG A 110 -0.52 -10.29 14.37
N SER A 111 0.33 -9.28 14.48
CA SER A 111 0.98 -8.67 13.33
C SER A 111 2.11 -9.56 12.85
N ALA A 112 2.06 -9.98 11.60
CA ALA A 112 3.14 -10.74 11.00
C ALA A 112 4.47 -9.97 10.92
N LEU A 113 4.46 -8.63 11.08
CA LEU A 113 5.70 -7.84 11.23
C LEU A 113 6.40 -8.09 12.57
N PHE A 114 5.64 -8.15 13.65
CA PHE A 114 6.19 -8.20 15.01
C PHE A 114 6.26 -9.62 15.57
N GLY A 115 5.50 -10.57 15.02
CA GLY A 115 5.47 -11.96 15.45
C GLY A 115 6.58 -12.86 14.90
N GLY A 116 7.59 -12.32 14.21
CA GLY A 116 8.71 -13.11 13.66
C GLY A 116 8.35 -14.07 12.53
N LEU A 117 7.12 -14.00 11.99
CA LEU A 117 6.60 -14.87 10.94
C LEU A 117 7.05 -14.49 9.52
N ILE A 118 7.79 -13.39 9.36
CA ILE A 118 8.20 -12.86 8.05
C ILE A 118 9.69 -12.52 8.06
N GLU A 119 10.42 -13.10 7.10
CA GLU A 119 11.74 -12.63 6.68
C GLU A 119 11.60 -11.70 5.46
N GLY A 120 12.15 -10.48 5.53
CA GLY A 120 12.17 -9.53 4.43
C GLY A 120 12.69 -8.15 4.83
N ILE A 121 13.24 -7.41 3.87
CA ILE A 121 13.70 -6.03 4.09
C ILE A 121 12.48 -5.11 4.01
N VAL A 122 12.26 -4.30 5.06
CA VAL A 122 11.18 -3.31 5.08
C VAL A 122 11.60 -2.13 4.20
N LEU A 123 10.81 -1.85 3.17
CA LEU A 123 10.83 -0.55 2.49
C LEU A 123 9.70 0.27 3.10
N ASP A 124 10.04 1.16 4.05
CA ASP A 124 9.10 2.16 4.55
C ASP A 124 8.88 3.22 3.46
N ILE A 125 8.04 2.90 2.48
CA ILE A 125 7.43 3.90 1.62
C ILE A 125 6.06 4.19 2.24
N VAL A 126 6.07 5.06 3.25
CA VAL A 126 4.88 5.83 3.62
C VAL A 126 4.75 6.91 2.54
N LEU A 127 3.94 6.65 1.52
CA LEU A 127 3.41 7.72 0.68
C LEU A 127 2.43 8.50 1.56
N LEU A 128 2.88 9.65 2.04
CA LEU A 128 2.00 10.75 2.44
C LEU A 128 1.27 11.27 1.20
#